data_AF-A0A560LXH7-F1
#
_entry.id   AF-A0A560LXH7-F1
#
_cell.length_a   1.000
_cell.length_b   1.000
_cell.length_c   1.000
_cell.angle_alpha   90.00
_cell.angle_beta   90.00
_cell.angle_gamma   90.00
#
_symmetry.space_group_name_H-M   'P 1'
#
loop_
_entity.id
_entity.type
_entity.pdbx_description
1 polymer ?
#
loop_
_entity_poly.entity_id
_entity_poly.type
_entity_poly.pdbx_seq_one_letter_code
_entity_poly.pdbx_strand_id
1 'polypeptide(L)'
;MAVHRLHRGVDIRDVADAHVAALTNGGKDFQRHIVSAGTLFKPEDCEALAVDAASIIQLRAPGLAAKFAQRNWSLPDRIDRIYASKSAGAVLGWHFRFGYDEVFAQLDRESLEVLPPFSQNYERPE
;
A
#
# COMPACT_ATOMS: atom_id res chain seq x y z
N MET A 1 -6.62 -1.18 -5.20
CA MET A 1 -5.74 -0.12 -4.65
C MET A 1 -5.44 -0.28 -3.16
N ALA A 2 -6.44 -0.50 -2.30
CA ALA A 2 -6.25 -0.61 -0.85
C ALA A 2 -5.23 -1.69 -0.44
N VAL A 3 -5.32 -2.91 -0.99
CA VAL A 3 -4.38 -4.00 -0.66
C VAL A 3 -2.95 -3.66 -1.04
N HIS A 4 -2.70 -2.92 -2.12
CA HIS A 4 -1.34 -2.51 -2.48
C HIS A 4 -0.67 -1.71 -1.37
N ARG A 5 -1.41 -0.92 -0.58
CA ARG A 5 -0.87 -0.18 0.57
C ARG A 5 -0.34 -1.08 1.71
N LEU A 6 -0.60 -2.39 1.68
CA LEU A 6 -0.01 -3.35 2.62
C LEU A 6 1.36 -3.89 2.19
N HIS A 7 1.70 -3.84 0.89
CA HIS A 7 2.88 -4.56 0.40
C HIS A 7 3.73 -3.82 -0.64
N ARG A 8 3.23 -2.86 -1.42
CA ARG A 8 4.08 -2.18 -2.42
C ARG A 8 3.67 -0.76 -2.81
N GLY A 9 2.43 -0.39 -2.53
CA GLY A 9 1.87 0.90 -2.88
C GLY A 9 2.17 1.97 -1.83
N VAL A 10 2.14 3.22 -2.26
CA VAL A 10 2.26 4.41 -1.42
C VAL A 10 1.39 5.52 -2.00
N ASP A 11 0.90 6.41 -1.15
CA ASP A 11 0.14 7.58 -1.56
C ASP A 11 1.04 8.58 -2.30
N ILE A 12 0.53 9.24 -3.34
CA ILE A 12 1.33 10.17 -4.13
C ILE A 12 1.85 11.35 -3.30
N ARG A 13 1.09 11.79 -2.29
CA ARG A 13 1.50 12.86 -1.36
C ARG A 13 2.70 12.41 -0.53
N ASP A 14 2.66 11.18 -0.06
CA ASP A 14 3.76 10.55 0.69
C ASP A 14 5.00 10.38 -0.21
N VAL A 15 4.84 10.09 -1.51
CA VAL A 15 5.95 10.05 -2.48
C VAL A 15 6.59 11.42 -2.65
N ALA A 16 5.80 12.48 -2.79
CA ALA A 16 6.32 13.85 -2.90
C ALA A 16 7.12 14.23 -1.64
N ASP A 17 6.58 13.95 -0.45
CA ASP A 17 7.27 14.19 0.82
C ASP A 17 8.60 13.41 0.92
N ALA A 18 8.66 12.18 0.40
CA ALA A 18 9.88 11.39 0.39
C ALA A 18 10.97 12.02 -0.48
N HIS A 19 10.60 12.60 -1.62
CA HIS A 19 11.54 13.30 -2.49
C HIS A 19 12.05 14.58 -1.83
N VAL A 20 11.18 15.35 -1.18
CA VAL A 20 11.60 16.52 -0.39
C VAL A 20 12.58 16.11 0.70
N ALA A 21 12.26 15.07 1.47
CA ALA A 21 13.15 14.55 2.52
C ALA A 21 14.49 14.08 1.96
N ALA A 22 14.52 13.46 0.79
CA ALA A 22 15.75 13.04 0.13
C ALA A 22 16.62 14.24 -0.31
N LEU A 23 16.02 15.31 -0.82
CA LEU A 23 16.74 16.51 -1.25
C LEU A 23 17.36 17.30 -0.08
N THR A 24 16.69 17.31 1.07
CA THR A 24 17.13 18.07 2.25
C THR A 24 17.95 17.24 3.24
N ASN A 25 18.19 15.96 2.94
CA ASN A 25 18.92 15.07 3.82
C ASN A 25 20.44 15.34 3.77
N GLY A 26 21.06 15.54 4.93
CA GLY A 26 22.51 15.73 5.08
C GLY A 26 23.32 14.44 5.01
N GLY A 27 22.87 13.45 4.24
CA GLY A 27 23.46 12.13 4.12
C GLY A 27 24.62 12.06 3.13
N LYS A 28 24.83 10.86 2.57
CA LYS A 28 25.83 10.64 1.51
C LYS A 28 25.33 11.22 0.19
N ASP A 29 26.26 11.60 -0.69
CA ASP A 29 25.96 12.12 -2.03
C ASP A 29 25.07 11.18 -2.87
N PHE A 30 25.26 9.86 -2.69
CA PHE A 30 24.42 8.85 -3.32
C PHE A 30 23.79 7.92 -2.29
N GLN A 31 22.47 7.83 -2.32
CA GLN A 31 21.68 6.95 -1.49
C GLN A 31 20.51 6.38 -2.29
N ARG A 32 20.03 5.20 -1.89
CA ARG A 32 18.87 4.56 -2.49
C ARG A 32 17.99 3.97 -1.41
N HIS A 33 16.74 4.42 -1.39
CA HIS A 33 15.76 4.01 -0.40
C HIS A 33 14.48 3.52 -1.10
N ILE A 34 13.82 2.55 -0.48
CA ILE A 34 12.48 2.11 -0.90
C ILE A 34 11.47 3.04 -0.23
N VAL A 35 10.58 3.61 -1.04
CA VAL A 35 9.44 4.41 -0.57
C VAL A 35 8.19 3.58 -0.82
N SER A 36 7.52 3.22 0.27
CA SER A 36 6.27 2.46 0.28
C SER A 36 5.48 2.81 1.53
N ALA A 37 4.17 2.56 1.53
CA ALA A 37 3.44 2.46 2.79
C ALA A 37 4.04 1.35 3.67
N GLY A 38 3.78 1.42 4.97
CA GLY A 38 4.27 0.42 5.92
C GLY A 38 3.70 -0.96 5.65
N THR A 39 4.54 -1.99 5.85
CA THR A 39 4.09 -3.38 5.82
C THR A 39 3.73 -3.85 7.23
N LEU A 40 2.60 -4.54 7.35
CA LEU A 40 2.20 -5.27 8.55
C LEU A 40 2.66 -6.73 8.53
N PHE A 41 3.12 -7.19 7.36
CA PHE A 41 3.66 -8.53 7.17
C PHE A 41 5.07 -8.63 7.73
N LYS A 42 5.42 -9.82 8.18
CA LYS A 42 6.73 -10.18 8.69
C LYS A 42 7.44 -11.16 7.75
N PRO A 43 8.77 -11.30 7.84
CA PRO A 43 9.51 -12.23 6.99
C PRO A 43 8.99 -13.67 7.05
N GLU A 44 8.52 -14.13 8.21
CA GLU A 44 7.93 -15.47 8.38
C GLU A 44 6.61 -15.67 7.61
N ASP A 45 5.95 -14.59 7.18
CA ASP A 45 4.69 -14.68 6.42
C ASP A 45 4.92 -14.90 4.92
N CYS A 46 6.15 -14.73 4.41
CA CYS A 46 6.42 -14.65 2.97
C CYS A 46 5.98 -15.89 2.19
N GLU A 47 6.22 -17.10 2.70
CA GLU A 47 5.82 -18.34 2.04
C GLU A 47 4.30 -18.45 1.96
N ALA A 48 3.61 -18.18 3.07
CA ALA A 48 2.16 -18.20 3.12
C ALA A 48 1.54 -17.12 2.24
N LEU A 49 2.11 -15.92 2.18
CA LEU A 49 1.66 -14.85 1.27
C LEU A 49 1.73 -15.25 -0.21
N ALA A 50 2.66 -16.12 -0.58
CA ALA A 50 2.78 -16.61 -1.95
C ALA A 50 1.78 -17.71 -2.31
N VAL A 51 1.02 -18.26 -1.36
CA VAL A 51 0.10 -19.40 -1.56
C VAL A 51 -1.32 -19.06 -1.12
N ASP A 52 -1.48 -18.42 0.03
CA ASP A 52 -2.72 -17.99 0.66
C ASP A 52 -2.53 -16.62 1.32
N ALA A 53 -2.52 -15.57 0.50
CA ALA A 53 -2.41 -14.20 0.99
C ALA A 53 -3.67 -13.76 1.77
N ALA A 54 -4.84 -14.34 1.46
CA ALA A 54 -6.10 -13.96 2.09
C ALA A 54 -6.07 -14.26 3.60
N SER A 55 -5.64 -15.46 4.01
CA SER A 55 -5.53 -15.82 5.42
C SER A 55 -4.52 -14.96 6.17
N ILE A 56 -3.38 -14.62 5.53
CA ILE A 56 -2.39 -13.74 6.16
C ILE A 56 -2.90 -12.30 6.27
N ILE A 57 -3.64 -11.79 5.30
CA ILE A 57 -4.28 -10.47 5.40
C ILE A 57 -5.30 -10.45 6.54
N GLN A 58 -6.10 -11.50 6.70
CA GLN A 58 -7.05 -11.62 7.82
C GLN A 58 -6.33 -11.59 9.17
N LEU A 59 -5.17 -12.23 9.27
CA LEU A 59 -4.35 -12.26 10.49
C LEU A 59 -3.64 -10.91 10.77
N ARG A 60 -2.95 -10.33 9.78
CA ARG A 60 -2.06 -9.17 9.95
C ARG A 60 -2.78 -7.83 9.78
N ALA A 61 -3.85 -7.78 8.99
CA ALA A 61 -4.60 -6.56 8.66
C ALA A 61 -6.13 -6.80 8.75
N PRO A 62 -6.66 -7.22 9.92
CA PRO A 62 -8.07 -7.59 10.07
C PRO A 62 -9.04 -6.44 9.72
N GLY A 63 -8.64 -5.19 9.94
CA GLY A 63 -9.43 -4.01 9.57
C GLY A 63 -9.66 -3.90 8.05
N LEU A 64 -8.63 -4.18 7.24
CA LEU A 64 -8.78 -4.22 5.78
C LEU A 64 -9.67 -5.40 5.36
N ALA A 65 -9.45 -6.58 5.94
CA ALA A 65 -10.25 -7.77 5.65
C ALA A 65 -11.74 -7.55 5.94
N ALA A 66 -12.08 -6.92 7.07
CA ALA A 66 -13.45 -6.59 7.43
C ALA A 66 -14.10 -5.61 6.44
N LYS A 67 -13.37 -4.57 6.01
CA LYS A 67 -13.88 -3.60 5.01
C LYS A 67 -14.16 -4.25 3.66
N PHE A 68 -13.33 -5.21 3.25
CA PHE A 68 -13.55 -6.01 2.04
C PHE A 68 -14.79 -6.90 2.17
N ALA A 69 -14.92 -7.63 3.28
CA ALA A 69 -16.08 -8.49 3.54
C ALA A 69 -17.40 -7.72 3.57
N GLN A 70 -17.44 -6.55 4.23
CA GLN A 70 -18.63 -5.68 4.28
C GLN A 70 -19.09 -5.18 2.90
N ARG A 71 -18.18 -5.13 1.93
CA ARG A 71 -18.44 -4.69 0.56
C ARG A 71 -18.58 -5.86 -0.41
N ASN A 72 -18.60 -7.10 0.10
CA ASN A 72 -18.61 -8.33 -0.69
C ASN A 72 -17.46 -8.38 -1.72
N TRP A 73 -16.28 -7.86 -1.36
CA TRP A 73 -15.09 -7.92 -2.20
C TRP A 73 -14.14 -9.02 -1.75
N SER A 74 -13.52 -9.69 -2.73
CA SER A 74 -12.51 -10.72 -2.48
C SER A 74 -11.15 -10.12 -2.11
N LEU A 75 -10.47 -10.75 -1.16
CA LEU A 75 -9.04 -10.53 -0.91
C LEU A 75 -8.22 -11.22 -2.02
N PRO A 76 -6.98 -10.78 -2.29
CA PRO A 76 -6.13 -11.46 -3.26
C PRO A 76 -5.68 -12.82 -2.71
N ASP A 77 -5.55 -13.79 -3.63
CA ASP A 77 -5.09 -15.13 -3.29
C ASP A 77 -3.58 -15.18 -3.04
N ARG A 78 -2.81 -14.29 -3.68
CA ARG A 78 -1.33 -14.31 -3.66
C ARG A 78 -0.74 -12.90 -3.63
N ILE A 79 0.35 -12.75 -2.88
CA ILE A 79 1.23 -11.57 -2.85
C ILE A 79 2.67 -12.06 -3.05
N ASP A 80 3.30 -11.59 -4.12
CA ASP A 80 4.65 -12.02 -4.54
C ASP A 80 5.76 -11.08 -4.05
N ARG A 81 5.40 -9.87 -3.63
CA ARG A 81 6.37 -8.79 -3.39
C ARG A 81 5.94 -7.87 -2.27
N ILE A 82 6.86 -7.65 -1.34
CA ILE A 82 6.72 -6.75 -0.19
C ILE A 82 7.86 -5.74 -0.19
N TYR A 83 7.52 -4.47 -0.05
CA TYR A 83 8.43 -3.34 0.10
C TYR A 83 8.45 -2.90 1.56
N ALA A 84 9.66 -2.70 2.09
CA ALA A 84 9.88 -2.21 3.44
C ALA A 84 10.61 -0.86 3.40
N SER A 85 9.92 0.21 3.77
CA SER A 85 10.45 1.57 3.77
C SER A 85 11.23 1.94 5.03
N LYS A 86 11.65 0.95 5.84
CA LYS A 86 12.38 1.16 7.11
C LYS A 86 13.63 2.03 6.95
N SER A 87 14.35 1.88 5.83
CA SER A 87 15.53 2.68 5.55
C SER A 87 15.22 4.16 5.28
N ALA A 88 14.10 4.47 4.62
CA ALA A 88 13.66 5.85 4.41
C ALA A 88 13.33 6.54 5.73
N GLY A 89 12.70 5.83 6.67
CA GLY A 89 12.48 6.35 8.03
C GLY A 89 13.75 6.59 8.81
N ALA A 90 14.67 5.62 8.82
CA ALA A 90 15.91 5.72 9.60
C ALA A 90 16.89 6.77 9.06
N VAL A 91 16.97 6.95 7.73
CA VAL A 91 17.97 7.82 7.09
C VAL A 91 17.41 9.18 6.70
N LEU A 92 16.19 9.22 6.16
CA LEU A 92 15.57 10.46 5.67
C LEU A 92 14.61 11.10 6.70
N GLY A 93 14.34 10.42 7.83
CA GLY A 93 13.28 10.83 8.76
C GLY A 93 11.87 10.70 8.20
N TRP A 94 11.70 10.05 7.05
CA TRP A 94 10.44 10.00 6.32
C TRP A 94 9.57 8.81 6.75
N HIS A 95 8.27 9.06 6.91
CA HIS A 95 7.28 8.01 7.20
C HIS A 95 6.02 8.27 6.37
N PHE A 96 5.39 7.19 5.89
CA PHE A 96 4.10 7.32 5.19
C PHE A 96 3.03 7.87 6.14
N ARG A 97 2.15 8.72 5.62
CA ARG A 97 1.02 9.30 6.36
C ARG A 97 -0.30 8.65 5.97
N PHE A 98 -0.41 8.16 4.73
CA PHE A 98 -1.67 7.70 4.16
C PHE A 98 -1.62 6.20 3.83
N GLY A 99 -2.16 5.39 4.74
CA GLY A 99 -2.28 3.94 4.61
C GLY A 99 -3.47 3.48 3.75
N TYR A 100 -3.85 2.21 3.87
CA TYR A 100 -5.00 1.67 3.14
C TYR A 100 -6.33 2.33 3.54
N ASP A 101 -6.44 2.84 4.78
CA ASP A 101 -7.67 3.49 5.26
C ASP A 101 -8.02 4.75 4.47
N GLU A 102 -7.01 5.51 4.04
CA GLU A 102 -7.21 6.69 3.20
C GLU A 102 -7.77 6.31 1.82
N VAL A 103 -7.44 5.13 1.29
CA VAL A 103 -8.02 4.66 0.02
C VAL A 103 -9.53 4.43 0.18
N PHE A 104 -9.96 3.88 1.31
CA PHE A 104 -11.39 3.74 1.61
C PHE A 104 -12.04 5.10 1.86
N ALA A 105 -11.41 5.99 2.62
CA ALA A 105 -11.93 7.34 2.86
C ALA A 105 -12.07 8.13 1.55
N GLN A 106 -11.13 7.97 0.62
CA GLN A 106 -11.18 8.55 -0.73
C GLN A 106 -12.33 7.99 -1.55
N LEU A 107 -12.57 6.68 -1.49
CA LEU A 107 -13.70 6.07 -2.16
C LEU A 107 -15.04 6.56 -1.57
N ASP A 108 -15.15 6.56 -0.23
CA ASP A 108 -16.39 6.92 0.47
C ASP A 108 -16.75 8.41 0.25
N ARG A 109 -15.77 9.28 -0.04
CA ARG A 109 -15.98 10.69 -0.43
C ARG A 109 -16.03 10.93 -1.95
N GLU A 110 -16.06 9.87 -2.75
CA GLU A 110 -16.13 9.93 -4.22
C GLU A 110 -14.97 10.72 -4.86
N SER A 111 -13.77 10.57 -4.30
CA SER A 111 -12.54 11.18 -4.81
C SER A 111 -12.18 10.63 -6.20
N LEU A 112 -11.85 11.51 -7.15
CA LEU A 112 -11.39 11.12 -8.50
C LEU A 112 -10.12 10.25 -8.49
N GLU A 113 -9.30 10.37 -7.44
CA GLU A 113 -8.10 9.55 -7.22
C GLU A 113 -8.39 8.05 -7.00
N VAL A 114 -9.61 7.69 -6.57
CA VAL A 114 -9.99 6.30 -6.29
C VAL A 114 -11.27 5.96 -7.04
N LEU A 115 -11.10 5.27 -8.17
CA LEU A 115 -12.24 4.82 -8.96
C LEU A 115 -13.02 3.70 -8.23
N PRO A 116 -14.36 3.75 -8.28
CA PRO A 116 -15.20 2.65 -7.83
C PRO A 116 -14.85 1.35 -8.57
N PRO A 117 -14.96 0.18 -7.91
CA PRO A 117 -14.59 -1.10 -8.52
C PRO A 117 -15.40 -1.45 -9.77
N PHE A 118 -16.61 -0.90 -9.91
CA PHE A 118 -17.50 -1.14 -11.04
C PHE A 118 -17.32 -0.15 -12.20
N SER A 119 -16.41 0.83 -12.08
CA SER A 119 -16.15 1.82 -13.12
C SER A 119 -15.31 1.28 -14.30
N GLN A 120 -14.92 0.00 -14.28
CA GLN A 120 -14.14 -0.64 -15.37
C GLN A 120 -14.99 -1.29 -16.47
N ASN A 121 -16.32 -1.20 -16.43
CA ASN A 121 -17.20 -1.64 -17.53
C ASN A 121 -17.32 -0.58 -18.65
N TYR A 122 -16.21 -0.03 -19.10
CA TYR A 122 -16.17 0.56 -20.45
C TYR A 122 -15.71 -0.55 -21.39
N GLU A 123 -16.68 -1.21 -22.03
CA GLU A 123 -16.43 -1.96 -23.25
C GLU A 123 -15.56 -1.09 -24.17
N ARG A 124 -14.42 -1.61 -24.60
CA ARG A 124 -13.64 -1.00 -25.67
C ARG A 124 -14.53 -1.05 -26.93
N PRO A 125 -14.91 0.08 -27.53
CA PRO A 125 -15.44 0.04 -28.89
C PRO A 125 -14.33 -0.50 -29.80
N GLU A 126 -14.67 -1.46 -30.64
CA GLU A 126 -13.82 -2.01 -31.71
C GLU A 126 -13.30 -0.94 -32.66
#